data_AF-A0A1H9UXC6-F1
#
_entry.id   AF-A0A1H9UXC6-F1
#
_cell.length_a   1.000
_cell.length_b   1.000
_cell.length_c   1.000
_cell.angle_alpha   90.00
_cell.angle_beta   90.00
_cell.angle_gamma   90.00
#
_symmetry.space_group_name_H-M   'P 1'
#
loop_
_entity.id
_entity.type
_entity.pdbx_description
1 polymer ?
#
loop_
_entity_poly.entity_id
_entity_poly.type
_entity_poly.pdbx_seq_one_letter_code
_entity_poly.pdbx_strand_id
1 'polypeptide(L)'
;MDEHLRRLEFRLVREHDEVPPSLVHEWIERAWARFRGARVRDFVPLLVERAVRVSARGFSAGLPEPPRTHLSDWARSTTRRLLAGRMARRWAHSAGVARRAEQVARVLVAEEQDLLVAAAWLHDIGYAAELADTGLHSLDGARYLLRAGVPRRVCGLVAYHSGSAAVAEVLGLADELAEFDDDRGRLRDALWYCDMTTSPDGHPTTVENRLAEIRERRGPDDPVVRALEINVDERLAAVRRTHRLLRRATV
;
A
#
# COMPACT_ATOMS: atom_id res chain seq x y z
N MET A 1 -17.10 -6.39 -22.50
CA MET A 1 -15.77 -6.63 -23.09
C MET A 1 -15.98 -7.23 -24.46
N ASP A 2 -15.51 -6.54 -25.50
CA ASP A 2 -15.72 -6.88 -26.91
C ASP A 2 -15.23 -8.31 -27.20
N GLU A 3 -15.97 -9.10 -27.99
CA GLU A 3 -15.59 -10.48 -28.32
C GLU A 3 -14.23 -10.54 -29.02
N HIS A 4 -13.90 -9.48 -29.75
CA HIS A 4 -12.60 -9.26 -30.38
C HIS A 4 -11.47 -9.15 -29.34
N LEU A 5 -11.72 -8.49 -28.20
CA LEU A 5 -10.72 -8.28 -27.15
C LEU A 5 -10.43 -9.59 -26.40
N ARG A 6 -11.45 -10.43 -26.17
CA ARG A 6 -11.29 -11.77 -25.60
C ARG A 6 -10.45 -12.69 -26.48
N ARG A 7 -10.69 -12.67 -27.79
CA ARG A 7 -9.89 -13.45 -28.76
C ARG A 7 -8.46 -12.95 -28.84
N LEU A 8 -8.25 -11.63 -28.72
CA LEU A 8 -6.92 -11.03 -28.67
C LEU A 8 -6.17 -11.44 -27.39
N GLU A 9 -6.83 -11.36 -26.23
CA GLU A 9 -6.28 -11.75 -24.94
C GLU A 9 -5.87 -13.23 -24.92
N PHE A 10 -6.76 -14.13 -25.32
CA PHE A 10 -6.45 -15.56 -25.38
C PHE A 10 -5.23 -15.86 -26.26
N ARG A 11 -5.07 -15.13 -27.37
CA ARG A 11 -3.91 -15.26 -28.26
C ARG A 11 -2.63 -14.76 -27.61
N LEU A 12 -2.67 -13.58 -26.99
CA LEU A 12 -1.51 -12.96 -26.34
C LEU A 12 -1.03 -13.73 -25.12
N VAL A 13 -1.95 -14.31 -24.33
CA VAL A 13 -1.60 -15.20 -23.21
C VAL A 13 -0.89 -16.47 -23.70
N ARG A 14 -1.29 -17.02 -24.86
CA ARG A 14 -0.61 -18.17 -25.46
C ARG A 14 0.71 -17.81 -26.14
N GLU A 15 0.83 -16.61 -26.68
CA GLU A 15 2.05 -16.11 -27.34
C GLU A 15 3.15 -15.76 -26.33
N HIS A 16 2.77 -15.41 -25.09
CA HIS A 16 3.67 -15.02 -24.01
C HIS A 16 3.45 -15.93 -22.78
N ASP A 17 3.67 -17.23 -22.94
CA ASP A 17 3.46 -18.25 -21.92
C ASP A 17 4.41 -18.13 -20.70
N GLU A 18 5.55 -17.43 -20.87
CA GLU A 18 6.46 -17.05 -19.77
C GLU A 18 5.93 -15.89 -18.90
N VAL A 19 4.89 -15.18 -19.34
CA VAL A 19 4.29 -14.05 -18.63
C VAL A 19 3.02 -14.53 -17.89
N PRO A 20 2.85 -14.20 -16.59
CA PRO A 20 1.61 -14.53 -15.89
C PRO A 20 0.36 -14.00 -16.62
N PRO A 21 -0.70 -14.81 -16.81
CA PRO A 21 -1.90 -14.39 -17.55
C PRO A 21 -2.59 -13.15 -16.99
N SER A 22 -2.54 -12.95 -15.66
CA SER A 22 -3.07 -11.76 -14.99
C SER A 22 -2.37 -10.47 -15.40
N LEU A 23 -1.07 -10.53 -15.69
CA LEU A 23 -0.27 -9.38 -16.10
C LEU A 23 -0.55 -9.02 -17.56
N VAL A 24 -0.73 -10.02 -18.42
CA VAL A 24 -1.19 -9.83 -19.81
C VAL A 24 -2.58 -9.18 -19.83
N HIS A 25 -3.49 -9.63 -18.97
CA HIS A 25 -4.82 -9.03 -18.80
C HIS A 25 -4.73 -7.55 -18.39
N GLU A 26 -3.89 -7.21 -17.40
CA GLU A 26 -3.68 -5.83 -16.96
C GLU A 26 -3.13 -4.94 -18.09
N TRP A 27 -2.18 -5.42 -18.88
CA TRP A 27 -1.62 -4.68 -20.01
C TRP A 27 -2.66 -4.42 -21.09
N ILE A 28 -3.54 -5.40 -21.37
CA ILE A 28 -4.64 -5.26 -22.32
C ILE A 28 -5.63 -4.20 -21.82
N GLU A 29 -6.06 -4.28 -20.56
CA GLU A 29 -6.98 -3.29 -19.95
C GLU A 29 -6.38 -1.88 -19.97
N ARG A 30 -5.09 -1.75 -19.61
CA ARG A 30 -4.38 -0.47 -19.61
C ARG A 30 -4.23 0.11 -21.02
N ALA A 31 -3.87 -0.71 -22.00
CA ALA A 31 -3.74 -0.28 -23.39
C ALA A 31 -5.09 0.09 -23.99
N TRP A 32 -6.13 -0.71 -23.73
CA TRP A 32 -7.49 -0.46 -24.19
C TRP A 32 -8.10 0.80 -23.59
N ALA A 33 -7.82 1.07 -22.30
CA ALA A 33 -8.30 2.28 -21.61
C ALA A 33 -7.92 3.59 -22.32
N ARG A 34 -6.76 3.62 -22.99
CA ARG A 34 -6.27 4.79 -23.76
C ARG A 34 -7.16 5.15 -24.95
N PHE A 35 -7.99 4.21 -25.42
CA PHE A 35 -8.83 4.38 -26.61
C PHE A 35 -10.33 4.40 -26.30
N ARG A 36 -10.73 4.47 -25.01
CA ARG A 36 -12.15 4.52 -24.61
C ARG A 36 -12.94 5.66 -25.26
N GLY A 37 -12.28 6.77 -25.61
CA GLY A 37 -12.85 7.92 -26.33
C GLY A 37 -12.51 8.03 -27.82
N ALA A 38 -11.88 7.01 -28.44
CA ALA A 38 -11.47 7.08 -29.84
C ALA A 38 -12.68 7.04 -30.79
N ARG A 39 -12.72 7.96 -31.78
CA ARG A 39 -13.77 8.02 -32.82
C ARG A 39 -13.65 6.91 -33.87
N VAL A 40 -12.42 6.44 -34.14
CA VAL A 40 -12.13 5.32 -35.05
C VAL A 40 -11.65 4.14 -34.22
N ARG A 41 -12.29 2.98 -34.35
CA ARG A 41 -12.04 1.80 -33.51
C ARG A 41 -11.39 0.63 -34.22
N ASP A 42 -11.40 0.60 -35.56
CA ASP A 42 -10.96 -0.53 -36.37
C ASP A 42 -9.50 -0.93 -36.13
N PHE A 43 -8.65 0.03 -35.76
CA PHE A 43 -7.22 -0.20 -35.50
C PHE A 43 -6.88 -0.40 -34.02
N VAL A 44 -7.84 -0.18 -33.10
CA VAL A 44 -7.59 -0.26 -31.65
C VAL A 44 -7.06 -1.64 -31.23
N PRO A 45 -7.60 -2.78 -31.71
CA PRO A 45 -7.05 -4.10 -31.38
C PRO A 45 -5.58 -4.26 -31.76
N LEU A 46 -5.17 -3.78 -32.94
CA LEU A 46 -3.77 -3.84 -33.41
C LEU A 46 -2.84 -2.96 -32.55
N LEU A 47 -3.30 -1.78 -32.14
CA LEU A 47 -2.54 -0.88 -31.27
C LEU A 47 -2.39 -1.45 -29.85
N VAL A 48 -3.44 -2.10 -29.34
CA VAL A 48 -3.43 -2.81 -28.05
C VAL A 48 -2.49 -4.01 -28.11
N GLU A 49 -2.59 -4.83 -29.17
CA GLU A 49 -1.68 -5.96 -29.42
C GLU A 49 -0.21 -5.50 -29.47
N ARG A 50 0.07 -4.42 -30.20
CA ARG A 50 1.42 -3.84 -30.27
C ARG A 50 1.93 -3.38 -28.90
N ALA A 51 1.08 -2.73 -28.10
CA ALA A 51 1.46 -2.27 -26.78
C ALA A 51 1.79 -3.45 -25.85
N VAL A 52 0.97 -4.51 -25.86
CA VAL A 52 1.19 -5.73 -25.06
C VAL A 52 2.48 -6.43 -25.48
N ARG A 53 2.76 -6.57 -26.78
CA ARG A 53 4.02 -7.16 -27.27
C ARG A 53 5.25 -6.35 -26.86
N VAL A 54 5.15 -5.03 -26.79
CA VAL A 54 6.25 -4.19 -26.26
C VAL A 54 6.46 -4.45 -24.78
N SER A 55 5.38 -4.54 -23.99
CA SER A 55 5.44 -4.89 -22.57
C SER A 55 6.03 -6.30 -22.34
N ALA A 56 5.60 -7.29 -23.13
CA ALA A 56 6.11 -8.66 -23.06
C ALA A 56 7.58 -8.75 -23.49
N ARG A 57 8.00 -8.02 -24.52
CA ARG A 57 9.43 -7.92 -24.89
C ARG A 57 10.26 -7.24 -23.79
N GLY A 58 9.72 -6.20 -23.15
CA GLY A 58 10.35 -5.57 -21.99
C GLY A 58 10.51 -6.53 -20.81
N PHE A 59 9.53 -7.42 -20.62
CA PHE A 59 9.57 -8.49 -19.63
C PHE A 59 10.66 -9.53 -19.94
N SER A 60 10.78 -9.98 -21.19
CA SER A 60 11.74 -11.02 -21.58
C SER A 60 13.17 -10.53 -21.90
N ALA A 61 13.38 -9.23 -22.21
CA ALA A 61 14.64 -8.76 -22.84
C ALA A 61 15.54 -7.84 -22.02
N GLY A 62 15.19 -7.44 -20.79
CA GLY A 62 16.10 -6.63 -19.94
C GLY A 62 16.64 -5.33 -20.59
N LEU A 63 15.92 -4.76 -21.55
CA LEU A 63 16.21 -3.46 -22.19
C LEU A 63 15.74 -2.30 -21.28
N PRO A 64 16.22 -1.05 -21.50
CA PRO A 64 16.05 0.07 -20.55
C PRO A 64 14.58 0.26 -20.21
N GLU A 65 14.28 0.23 -18.91
CA GLU A 65 12.92 0.09 -18.41
C GLU A 65 12.00 1.22 -18.89
N PRO A 66 10.78 0.89 -19.39
CA PRO A 66 9.69 1.87 -19.34
C PRO A 66 9.45 2.26 -17.88
N PRO A 67 8.92 3.46 -17.57
CA PRO A 67 8.79 3.90 -16.17
C PRO A 67 8.10 2.79 -15.38
N ARG A 68 8.84 2.20 -14.42
CA ARG A 68 8.33 1.17 -13.52
C ARG A 68 7.01 1.74 -12.98
N THR A 69 5.91 1.03 -13.17
CA THR A 69 4.69 1.43 -12.49
C THR A 69 4.99 1.17 -11.02
N HIS A 70 5.25 2.24 -10.27
CA HIS A 70 5.72 2.13 -8.90
C HIS A 70 4.63 1.42 -8.09
N LEU A 71 5.02 0.56 -7.15
CA LEU A 71 4.06 -0.12 -6.26
C LEU A 71 3.20 0.92 -5.54
N SER A 72 3.76 2.09 -5.24
CA SER A 72 3.06 3.25 -4.69
C SER A 72 1.93 3.81 -5.58
N ASP A 73 2.04 3.76 -6.91
CA ASP A 73 0.98 4.19 -7.81
C ASP A 73 -0.23 3.25 -7.74
N TRP A 74 0.04 1.94 -7.78
CA TRP A 74 -0.99 0.92 -7.60
C TRP A 74 -1.64 1.04 -6.21
N ALA A 75 -0.81 1.21 -5.18
CA ALA A 75 -1.25 1.37 -3.80
C ALA A 75 -2.20 2.55 -3.65
N ARG A 76 -1.84 3.71 -4.21
CA ARG A 76 -2.69 4.91 -4.23
C ARG A 76 -4.04 4.65 -4.92
N SER A 77 -4.04 3.98 -6.06
CA SER A 77 -5.26 3.64 -6.80
C SER A 77 -6.17 2.72 -5.97
N THR A 78 -5.59 1.69 -5.35
CA THR A 78 -6.29 0.74 -4.47
C THR A 78 -6.87 1.45 -3.25
N THR A 79 -6.09 2.25 -2.54
CA THR A 79 -6.55 3.02 -1.37
C THR A 79 -7.66 4.00 -1.77
N ARG A 80 -7.54 4.66 -2.92
CA ARG A 80 -8.59 5.56 -3.42
C ARG A 80 -9.90 4.81 -3.66
N ARG A 81 -9.84 3.66 -4.33
CA ARG A 81 -11.02 2.82 -4.60
C ARG A 81 -11.72 2.39 -3.31
N LEU A 82 -10.94 1.98 -2.31
CA LEU A 82 -11.46 1.44 -1.05
C LEU A 82 -11.98 2.52 -0.09
N LEU A 83 -11.28 3.66 0.03
CA LEU A 83 -11.52 4.63 1.10
C LEU A 83 -12.18 5.93 0.64
N ALA A 84 -11.92 6.41 -0.59
CA ALA A 84 -12.27 7.81 -0.95
C ALA A 84 -13.79 8.08 -0.97
N GLY A 85 -14.61 7.08 -1.34
CA GLY A 85 -16.06 7.26 -1.48
C GLY A 85 -16.84 7.24 -0.16
N ARG A 86 -16.39 6.47 0.84
CA ARG A 86 -17.13 6.27 2.10
C ARG A 86 -16.36 6.73 3.35
N MET A 87 -15.05 6.91 3.23
CA MET A 87 -14.16 7.17 4.36
C MET A 87 -13.21 8.33 4.04
N ALA A 88 -13.78 9.48 3.63
CA ALA A 88 -13.02 10.63 3.17
C ALA A 88 -11.90 11.06 4.13
N ARG A 89 -12.15 11.03 5.44
CA ARG A 89 -11.15 11.33 6.47
C ARG A 89 -10.00 10.33 6.47
N ARG A 90 -10.29 9.02 6.37
CA ARG A 90 -9.24 7.98 6.29
C ARG A 90 -8.44 8.03 4.99
N TRP A 91 -9.10 8.36 3.88
CA TRP A 91 -8.42 8.66 2.63
C TRP A 91 -7.45 9.84 2.78
N ALA A 92 -7.90 10.94 3.40
CA ALA A 92 -7.06 12.11 3.65
C ALA A 92 -5.86 11.77 4.56
N HIS A 93 -6.09 11.00 5.63
CA HIS A 93 -5.05 10.46 6.49
C HIS A 93 -4.02 9.65 5.70
N SER A 94 -4.45 8.62 4.97
CA SER A 94 -3.55 7.75 4.18
C SER A 94 -2.74 8.56 3.16
N ALA A 95 -3.36 9.56 2.51
CA ALA A 95 -2.66 10.46 1.62
C ALA A 95 -1.62 11.34 2.32
N GLY A 96 -1.90 11.78 3.56
CA GLY A 96 -0.94 12.50 4.40
C GLY A 96 0.25 11.63 4.79
N VAL A 97 -0.01 10.38 5.21
CA VAL A 97 1.03 9.41 5.56
C VAL A 97 1.91 9.10 4.36
N ALA A 98 1.33 8.94 3.16
CA ALA A 98 2.08 8.73 1.93
C ALA A 98 2.97 9.94 1.55
N ARG A 99 2.46 11.18 1.62
CA ARG A 99 3.29 12.38 1.41
C ARG A 99 4.45 12.47 2.40
N ARG A 100 4.22 12.05 3.66
CA ARG A 100 5.26 11.99 4.68
C ARG A 100 6.29 10.91 4.34
N ALA A 101 5.84 9.74 3.89
CA ALA A 101 6.69 8.64 3.44
C ALA A 101 7.59 9.05 2.27
N GLU A 102 7.07 9.77 1.27
CA GLU A 102 7.88 10.31 0.16
C GLU A 102 9.05 11.18 0.65
N GLN A 103 8.84 11.99 1.70
CA GLN A 103 9.89 12.81 2.30
C GLN A 103 10.92 11.99 3.07
N VAL A 104 10.47 10.94 3.77
CA VAL A 104 11.29 10.10 4.65
C VAL A 104 12.07 9.03 3.87
N ALA A 105 11.55 8.58 2.73
CA ALA A 105 12.13 7.52 1.91
C ALA A 105 13.62 7.74 1.60
N ARG A 106 14.07 9.00 1.47
CA ARG A 106 15.49 9.34 1.20
C ARG A 106 16.50 8.84 2.24
N VAL A 107 16.07 8.48 3.45
CA VAL A 107 16.97 7.92 4.49
C VAL A 107 17.00 6.39 4.51
N LEU A 108 16.24 5.75 3.61
CA LEU A 108 16.22 4.31 3.38
C LEU A 108 17.06 3.94 2.14
N VAL A 109 17.41 2.66 2.03
CA VAL A 109 18.03 2.12 0.81
C VAL A 109 17.04 2.19 -0.36
N ALA A 110 17.55 2.31 -1.59
CA ALA A 110 16.74 2.60 -2.77
C ALA A 110 15.57 1.62 -2.98
N GLU A 111 15.81 0.34 -2.68
CA GLU A 111 14.86 -0.76 -2.83
C GLU A 111 13.68 -0.67 -1.84
N GLU A 112 13.84 0.06 -0.73
CA GLU A 112 12.82 0.20 0.32
C GLU A 112 11.96 1.47 0.16
N GLN A 113 12.39 2.41 -0.67
CA GLN A 113 11.74 3.72 -0.80
C GLN A 113 10.30 3.59 -1.30
N ASP A 114 10.10 2.84 -2.38
CA ASP A 114 8.77 2.61 -2.95
C ASP A 114 7.91 1.71 -2.05
N LEU A 115 8.52 0.76 -1.35
CA LEU A 115 7.82 -0.10 -0.37
C LEU A 115 7.24 0.74 0.78
N LEU A 116 7.99 1.73 1.27
CA LEU A 116 7.52 2.65 2.32
C LEU A 116 6.29 3.44 1.85
N VAL A 117 6.37 4.05 0.66
CA VAL A 117 5.27 4.87 0.13
C VAL A 117 4.04 4.00 -0.16
N ALA A 118 4.23 2.80 -0.71
CA ALA A 118 3.15 1.85 -0.91
C ALA A 118 2.49 1.43 0.41
N ALA A 119 3.28 1.01 1.41
CA ALA A 119 2.75 0.63 2.72
C ALA A 119 2.03 1.81 3.40
N ALA A 120 2.53 3.03 3.26
CA ALA A 120 1.89 4.24 3.77
C ALA A 120 0.50 4.48 3.17
N TRP A 121 0.33 4.27 1.86
CA TRP A 121 -1.00 4.31 1.22
C TRP A 121 -1.92 3.20 1.74
N LEU A 122 -1.38 2.00 1.99
CA LEU A 122 -2.16 0.79 2.21
C LEU A 122 -2.48 0.49 3.68
N HIS A 123 -1.77 1.08 4.65
CA HIS A 123 -1.82 0.63 6.06
C HIS A 123 -3.23 0.61 6.67
N ASP A 124 -4.09 1.54 6.25
CA ASP A 124 -5.44 1.72 6.81
C ASP A 124 -6.55 1.15 5.91
N ILE A 125 -6.23 0.41 4.84
CA ILE A 125 -7.26 -0.05 3.89
C ILE A 125 -8.24 -1.05 4.51
N GLY A 126 -7.79 -1.84 5.50
CA GLY A 126 -8.65 -2.84 6.16
C GLY A 126 -9.78 -2.24 6.99
N TYR A 127 -9.87 -0.90 7.11
CA TYR A 127 -11.08 -0.24 7.60
C TYR A 127 -12.25 -0.31 6.61
N ALA A 128 -12.00 -0.57 5.33
CA ALA A 128 -13.05 -0.71 4.34
C ALA A 128 -13.95 -1.91 4.71
N ALA A 129 -15.26 -1.68 4.77
CA ALA A 129 -16.22 -2.70 5.20
C ALA A 129 -16.18 -3.98 4.34
N GLU A 130 -15.78 -3.88 3.06
CA GLU A 130 -15.62 -5.02 2.16
C GLU A 130 -14.38 -5.90 2.47
N LEU A 131 -13.48 -5.42 3.34
CA LEU A 131 -12.27 -6.13 3.76
C LEU A 131 -12.34 -6.66 5.19
N ALA A 132 -13.32 -6.22 5.98
CA ALA A 132 -13.44 -6.61 7.38
C ALA A 132 -13.71 -8.12 7.52
N ASP A 133 -12.91 -8.78 8.34
CA ASP A 133 -12.99 -10.22 8.61
C ASP A 133 -12.82 -10.49 10.11
N THR A 134 -11.68 -10.10 10.68
CA THR A 134 -11.38 -10.27 12.12
C THR A 134 -11.77 -9.07 12.97
N GLY A 135 -11.97 -7.90 12.34
CA GLY A 135 -12.17 -6.63 13.04
C GLY A 135 -10.86 -5.91 13.41
N LEU A 136 -9.70 -6.54 13.20
CA LEU A 136 -8.39 -5.89 13.26
C LEU A 136 -7.99 -5.41 11.86
N HIS A 137 -8.15 -4.12 11.60
CA HIS A 137 -7.99 -3.53 10.27
C HIS A 137 -6.60 -3.78 9.64
N SER A 138 -5.55 -3.86 10.46
CA SER A 138 -4.19 -4.13 9.99
C SER A 138 -4.03 -5.55 9.46
N LEU A 139 -4.57 -6.54 10.17
CA LEU A 139 -4.57 -7.95 9.76
C LEU A 139 -5.45 -8.16 8.53
N ASP A 140 -6.68 -7.64 8.57
CA ASP A 140 -7.65 -7.76 7.48
C ASP A 140 -7.11 -7.13 6.17
N GLY A 141 -6.48 -5.95 6.28
CA GLY A 141 -5.79 -5.29 5.18
C GLY A 141 -4.62 -6.12 4.66
N ALA A 142 -3.76 -6.65 5.53
CA ALA A 142 -2.61 -7.47 5.15
C ALA A 142 -3.02 -8.76 4.42
N ARG A 143 -4.05 -9.46 4.90
CA ARG A 143 -4.59 -10.66 4.25
C ARG A 143 -5.17 -10.36 2.88
N TYR A 144 -5.88 -9.24 2.73
CA TYR A 144 -6.34 -8.79 1.41
C TYR A 144 -5.18 -8.55 0.44
N LEU A 145 -4.12 -7.88 0.89
CA LEU A 145 -2.94 -7.58 0.07
C LEU A 145 -2.20 -8.85 -0.35
N LEU A 146 -2.07 -9.81 0.57
CA LEU A 146 -1.44 -11.10 0.29
C LEU A 146 -2.21 -11.85 -0.81
N ARG A 147 -3.55 -11.89 -0.73
CA ARG A 147 -4.41 -12.47 -1.79
C ARG A 147 -4.31 -11.71 -3.12
N ALA A 148 -4.07 -10.41 -3.08
CA ALA A 148 -3.86 -9.58 -4.26
C ALA A 148 -2.44 -9.71 -4.87
N GLY A 149 -1.58 -10.56 -4.32
CA GLY A 149 -0.23 -10.82 -4.83
C GLY A 149 0.81 -9.75 -4.47
N VAL A 150 0.51 -8.90 -3.49
CA VAL A 150 1.43 -7.86 -3.01
C VAL A 150 2.61 -8.52 -2.26
N PRO A 151 3.84 -8.01 -2.37
CA PRO A 151 5.00 -8.58 -1.68
C PRO A 151 4.73 -8.79 -0.17
N ARG A 152 5.07 -9.97 0.34
CA ARG A 152 4.87 -10.34 1.76
C ARG A 152 5.42 -9.31 2.73
N ARG A 153 6.56 -8.69 2.39
CA ARG A 153 7.18 -7.62 3.18
C ARG A 153 6.25 -6.42 3.38
N VAL A 154 5.55 -5.97 2.34
CA VAL A 154 4.55 -4.89 2.45
C VAL A 154 3.34 -5.34 3.26
N CYS A 155 2.90 -6.58 3.07
CA CYS A 155 1.81 -7.14 3.88
C CYS A 155 2.17 -7.17 5.37
N GLY A 156 3.40 -7.57 5.73
CA GLY A 156 3.90 -7.51 7.11
C GLY A 156 3.98 -6.09 7.68
N LEU A 157 4.44 -5.12 6.87
CA LEU A 157 4.41 -3.71 7.27
C LEU A 157 2.99 -3.22 7.57
N VAL A 158 2.00 -3.63 6.77
CA VAL A 158 0.58 -3.30 7.01
C VAL A 158 0.05 -4.05 8.22
N ALA A 159 0.36 -5.33 8.40
CA ALA A 159 -0.10 -6.12 9.55
C ALA A 159 0.42 -5.56 10.89
N TYR A 160 1.68 -5.15 10.92
CA TYR A 160 2.35 -4.68 12.14
C TYR A 160 2.42 -3.15 12.26
N HIS A 161 1.72 -2.38 11.42
CA HIS A 161 1.82 -0.91 11.48
C HIS A 161 1.36 -0.37 12.84
N SER A 162 2.03 0.69 13.27
CA SER A 162 1.71 1.50 14.45
C SER A 162 1.27 0.69 15.66
N GLY A 163 2.06 -0.34 16.02
CA GLY A 163 1.84 -1.12 17.23
C GLY A 163 0.65 -2.08 17.20
N SER A 164 0.17 -2.46 16.01
CA SER A 164 -0.95 -3.40 15.82
C SER A 164 -0.80 -4.73 16.58
N ALA A 165 0.43 -5.19 16.85
CA ALA A 165 0.67 -6.37 17.67
C ALA A 165 0.02 -6.29 19.07
N ALA A 166 0.12 -5.14 19.75
CA ALA A 166 -0.51 -4.98 21.06
C ALA A 166 -2.05 -4.91 20.96
N VAL A 167 -2.59 -4.42 19.84
CA VAL A 167 -4.05 -4.44 19.60
C VAL A 167 -4.50 -5.88 19.37
N ALA A 168 -3.72 -6.67 18.62
CA ALA A 168 -3.99 -8.09 18.40
C ALA A 168 -3.96 -8.86 19.71
N GLU A 169 -3.01 -8.60 20.61
CA GLU A 169 -3.00 -9.19 21.96
C GLU A 169 -4.27 -8.87 22.75
N VAL A 170 -4.71 -7.60 22.76
CA VAL A 170 -5.95 -7.18 23.43
C VAL A 170 -7.19 -7.86 22.84
N LEU A 171 -7.19 -8.17 21.55
CA LEU A 171 -8.28 -8.83 20.83
C LEU A 171 -8.18 -10.36 20.80
N GLY A 172 -7.09 -10.96 21.32
CA GLY A 172 -6.86 -12.40 21.22
C GLY A 172 -6.47 -12.89 19.82
N LEU A 173 -5.98 -12.01 18.95
CA LEU A 173 -5.61 -12.27 17.55
C LEU A 173 -4.09 -12.38 17.33
N ALA A 174 -3.30 -12.54 18.39
CA ALA A 174 -1.83 -12.58 18.29
C ALA A 174 -1.32 -13.73 17.42
N ASP A 175 -1.91 -14.92 17.56
CA ASP A 175 -1.55 -16.11 16.77
C ASP A 175 -1.93 -15.94 15.29
N GLU A 176 -3.06 -15.27 15.02
CA GLU A 176 -3.47 -14.94 13.66
C GLU A 176 -2.57 -13.90 13.00
N LEU A 177 -2.14 -12.89 13.77
CA LEU A 177 -1.22 -11.87 13.29
C LEU A 177 0.14 -12.47 12.90
N ALA A 178 0.58 -13.53 13.58
CA ALA A 178 1.83 -14.25 13.31
C ALA A 178 1.89 -14.95 11.93
N GLU A 179 0.81 -14.90 11.12
CA GLU A 179 0.84 -15.21 9.70
C GLU A 179 1.84 -14.34 8.90
N PHE A 180 2.13 -13.14 9.43
CA PHE A 180 3.04 -12.16 8.84
C PHE A 180 4.28 -11.96 9.72
N ASP A 181 5.38 -11.55 9.10
CA ASP A 181 6.61 -11.19 9.82
C ASP A 181 6.57 -9.72 10.25
N ASP A 182 6.95 -9.44 11.50
CA ASP A 182 7.24 -8.08 11.96
C ASP A 182 8.61 -7.65 11.44
N ASP A 183 8.65 -6.88 10.34
CA ASP A 183 9.88 -6.35 9.71
C ASP A 183 10.56 -5.31 10.61
N ARG A 184 11.13 -5.76 11.72
CA ARG A 184 11.77 -4.91 12.73
C ARG A 184 13.04 -4.28 12.17
N GLY A 185 12.88 -3.07 11.64
CA GLY A 185 13.98 -2.32 11.04
C GLY A 185 13.60 -0.89 10.68
N ARG A 186 14.47 -0.22 9.92
CA ARG A 186 14.31 1.19 9.55
C ARG A 186 13.03 1.44 8.72
N LEU A 187 12.66 0.49 7.86
CA LEU A 187 11.47 0.59 7.02
C LEU A 187 10.18 0.63 7.84
N ARG A 188 10.02 -0.29 8.80
CA ARG A 188 8.90 -0.28 9.76
C ARG A 188 8.87 0.98 10.61
N ASP A 189 10.01 1.36 11.18
CA ASP A 189 10.10 2.59 11.99
C ASP A 189 9.75 3.84 11.19
N ALA A 190 10.10 3.87 9.90
CA ALA A 190 9.73 4.95 9.00
C ALA A 190 8.22 4.98 8.75
N LEU A 191 7.57 3.83 8.54
CA LEU A 191 6.12 3.76 8.39
C LEU A 191 5.40 4.24 9.65
N TRP A 192 5.83 3.75 10.81
CA TRP A 192 5.28 4.18 12.11
C TRP A 192 5.49 5.67 12.34
N TYR A 193 6.66 6.21 11.99
CA TYR A 193 6.92 7.64 12.04
C TYR A 193 5.96 8.44 11.15
N CYS A 194 5.67 7.94 9.94
CA CYS A 194 4.78 8.62 9.01
C CYS A 194 3.34 8.69 9.54
N ASP A 195 2.79 7.59 10.05
CA ASP A 195 1.44 7.57 10.64
C ASP A 195 1.39 8.39 11.95
N MET A 196 2.35 8.17 12.85
CA MET A 196 2.38 8.86 14.15
C MET A 196 2.67 10.36 14.05
N THR A 197 3.09 10.88 12.88
CA THR A 197 3.28 12.33 12.63
C THR A 197 2.30 12.90 11.61
N THR A 198 1.20 12.19 11.35
CA THR A 198 0.11 12.63 10.47
C THR A 198 -1.23 12.60 11.20
N SER A 199 -1.97 13.70 11.16
CA SER A 199 -3.31 13.81 11.75
C SER A 199 -4.34 12.97 10.98
N PRO A 200 -5.53 12.70 11.57
CA PRO A 200 -6.62 12.03 10.83
C PRO A 200 -7.04 12.75 9.55
N ASP A 201 -6.78 14.05 9.43
CA ASP A 201 -7.15 14.86 8.28
C ASP A 201 -5.99 14.97 7.26
N GLY A 202 -4.88 14.26 7.49
CA GLY A 202 -3.74 14.18 6.59
C GLY A 202 -2.73 15.32 6.72
N HIS A 203 -2.80 16.10 7.80
CA HIS A 203 -1.89 17.20 8.08
C HIS A 203 -0.71 16.76 8.96
N PRO A 204 0.49 17.36 8.82
CA PRO A 204 1.59 17.11 9.73
C PRO A 204 1.21 17.44 11.19
N THR A 205 1.65 16.61 12.12
CA THR A 205 1.48 16.81 13.56
C THR A 205 2.67 16.24 14.34
N THR A 206 2.73 16.47 15.65
CA THR A 206 3.71 15.83 16.54
C THR A 206 3.19 14.48 17.03
N VAL A 207 4.10 13.59 17.46
CA VAL A 207 3.71 12.28 17.99
C VAL A 207 2.91 12.43 19.29
N GLU A 208 3.22 13.43 20.10
CA GLU A 208 2.51 13.75 21.34
C GLU A 208 1.07 14.16 21.05
N ASN A 209 0.87 15.08 20.09
CA ASN A 209 -0.46 15.52 19.68
C ASN A 209 -1.26 14.38 19.05
N ARG A 210 -0.60 13.52 18.26
CA ARG A 210 -1.24 12.34 17.66
C ARG A 210 -1.70 11.34 18.72
N LEU A 211 -0.88 11.06 19.73
CA LEU A 211 -1.25 10.18 20.84
C LEU A 211 -2.41 10.75 21.67
N ALA A 212 -2.39 12.06 21.96
CA ALA A 212 -3.49 12.73 22.66
C ALA A 212 -4.80 12.64 21.86
N GLU A 213 -4.76 12.93 20.56
CA GLU A 213 -5.91 12.84 19.66
C GLU A 213 -6.49 11.43 19.58
N ILE A 214 -5.65 10.39 19.52
CA ILE A 214 -6.13 9.00 19.48
C ILE A 214 -6.92 8.67 20.75
N ARG A 215 -6.43 9.08 21.93
CA ARG A 215 -7.11 8.86 23.21
C ARG A 215 -8.45 9.59 23.28
N GLU A 216 -8.46 10.86 22.87
CA GLU A 216 -9.67 11.70 22.89
C GLU A 216 -10.74 11.15 21.94
N ARG A 217 -10.38 10.77 20.72
CA ARG A 217 -11.34 10.35 19.69
C ARG A 217 -11.96 8.98 19.95
N ARG A 218 -11.21 8.03 20.53
CA ARG A 218 -11.61 6.62 20.62
C ARG A 218 -12.21 6.22 21.97
N GLY A 219 -11.95 6.99 23.02
CA GLY A 219 -12.41 6.66 24.37
C GLY A 219 -11.59 5.53 25.02
N PRO A 220 -11.69 5.38 26.36
CA PRO A 220 -10.80 4.51 27.13
C PRO A 220 -10.99 3.01 26.87
N ASP A 221 -12.19 2.58 26.48
CA ASP A 221 -12.52 1.16 26.28
C ASP A 221 -12.14 0.63 24.89
N ASP A 222 -11.76 1.52 23.94
CA ASP A 222 -11.34 1.11 22.60
C ASP A 222 -10.04 0.28 22.69
N PRO A 223 -9.97 -0.90 22.03
CA PRO A 223 -8.79 -1.76 22.04
C PRO A 223 -7.49 -1.05 21.65
N VAL A 224 -7.56 -0.07 20.75
CA VAL A 224 -6.40 0.76 20.36
C VAL A 224 -5.90 1.59 21.54
N VAL A 225 -6.80 2.18 22.33
CA VAL A 225 -6.43 2.99 23.49
C VAL A 225 -5.85 2.12 24.60
N ARG A 226 -6.45 0.96 24.87
CA ARG A 226 -5.88 -0.04 25.80
C ARG A 226 -4.49 -0.51 25.37
N ALA A 227 -4.30 -0.76 24.08
CA ALA A 227 -3.01 -1.16 23.52
C ALA A 227 -1.96 -0.04 23.55
N LEU A 228 -2.36 1.24 23.58
CA LEU A 228 -1.41 2.35 23.73
C LEU A 228 -0.68 2.30 25.07
N GLU A 229 -1.34 1.88 26.15
CA GLU A 229 -0.70 1.71 27.47
C GLU A 229 0.47 0.70 27.39
N ILE A 230 0.37 -0.30 26.51
CA ILE A 230 1.35 -1.36 26.33
C ILE A 230 2.51 -0.94 25.41
N ASN A 231 2.21 -0.19 24.34
CA ASN A 231 3.17 0.03 23.24
C ASN A 231 3.62 1.48 23.01
N VAL A 232 3.21 2.44 23.85
CA VAL A 232 3.55 3.86 23.67
C VAL A 232 5.06 4.09 23.59
N ASP A 233 5.84 3.42 24.44
CA ASP A 233 7.29 3.60 24.49
C ASP A 233 7.98 3.14 23.20
N GLU A 234 7.52 2.04 22.63
CA GLU A 234 8.07 1.52 21.36
C GLU A 234 7.65 2.39 20.18
N ARG A 235 6.42 2.93 20.16
CA ARG A 235 6.01 3.93 19.15
C ARG A 235 6.90 5.16 19.20
N LEU A 236 7.14 5.70 20.40
CA LEU A 236 8.02 6.84 20.60
C LEU A 236 9.47 6.50 20.23
N ALA A 237 9.93 5.28 20.51
CA ALA A 237 11.26 4.84 20.13
C ALA A 237 11.45 4.76 18.61
N ALA A 238 10.48 4.20 17.88
CA ALA A 238 10.46 4.18 16.41
C ALA A 238 10.52 5.60 15.82
N VAL A 239 9.68 6.51 16.33
CA VAL A 239 9.68 7.92 15.92
C VAL A 239 11.04 8.58 16.16
N ARG A 240 11.64 8.36 17.33
CA ARG A 240 12.98 8.90 17.66
C ARG A 240 14.07 8.31 16.76
N ARG A 241 14.03 7.01 16.44
CA ARG A 241 14.99 6.34 15.54
C ARG A 241 14.95 6.97 14.15
N THR A 242 13.76 7.13 13.56
CA THR A 242 13.58 7.78 12.25
C THR A 242 13.98 9.25 12.26
N HIS A 243 13.61 10.00 13.30
CA HIS A 243 14.01 11.41 13.43
C HIS A 243 15.54 11.59 13.48
N ARG A 244 16.27 10.71 14.17
CA ARG A 244 17.74 10.74 14.19
C ARG A 244 18.36 10.49 12.82
N LEU A 245 17.78 9.59 12.01
CA LEU A 245 18.25 9.33 10.64
C LEU A 245 18.08 10.57 9.75
N LEU A 246 16.91 11.22 9.83
CA LEU A 246 16.63 12.45 9.07
C LEU A 246 17.60 13.59 9.41
N ARG A 247 17.92 13.77 10.71
CA ARG A 247 18.89 14.80 11.13
C ARG A 247 20.29 14.54 10.59
N ARG A 248 20.73 13.29 10.52
CA ARG A 248 22.06 12.91 10.01
C ARG A 248 22.18 13.06 8.50
N ALA A 249 21.09 12.90 7.76
CA ALA A 249 21.06 13.04 6.30
C ALA A 249 20.92 14.50 5.81
N THR A 250 20.74 15.46 6.73
CA THR A 250 20.64 16.90 6.41
C THR A 250 21.95 17.65 6.65
N VAL A 251 22.98 16.96 7.15
CA VAL A 251 24.36 17.46 7.33
C VAL A 251 25.22 16.88 6.21
#